data_AF-A0A942KM61-F1
#
_entry.id   AF-A0A942KM61-F1
#
_cell.length_a   1.000
_cell.length_b   1.000
_cell.length_c   1.000
_cell.angle_alpha   90.00
_cell.angle_beta   90.00
_cell.angle_gamma   90.00
#
_symmetry.space_group_name_H-M   'P 1'
#
loop_
_entity.id
_entity.type
_entity.pdbx_description
1 polymer ?
#
loop_
_entity_poly.entity_id
_entity_poly.type
_entity_poly.pdbx_seq_one_letter_code
_entity_poly.pdbx_strand_id
1 'polypeptide(L)'
;MKIRRVKSNNYKRAFEVTLSRGVFPMPYAKVDPAPSKNDPVVKVYADEDFGREAFTYVLESGAEGSVHVDAVLEYNEDPAYMRDLLLYKLTIAAQECMKASPLSQREITRRARTSPAQIQRLLDVKNRSKSVDKLVVLLGAMDCEVEVTVRPASRGGVKHPARAQSGSTARATHT
;
A
#
# COMPACT_ATOMS: atom_id res chain seq x y z
N MET A 1 -5.74 7.78 -0.91
CA MET A 1 -6.23 7.41 0.45
C MET A 1 -5.93 8.57 1.38
N LYS A 2 -6.82 8.94 2.31
CA LYS A 2 -6.62 10.15 3.13
C LYS A 2 -6.12 9.87 4.55
N ILE A 3 -5.17 10.70 5.00
CA ILE A 3 -4.68 10.81 6.37
C ILE A 3 -5.69 11.59 7.19
N ARG A 4 -6.24 10.93 8.22
CA ARG A 4 -7.20 11.54 9.15
C ARG A 4 -6.47 12.33 10.24
N ARG A 5 -5.37 11.78 10.74
CA ARG A 5 -4.54 12.40 11.79
C ARG A 5 -3.13 11.82 11.71
N VAL A 6 -2.14 12.61 12.12
CA VAL A 6 -0.77 12.16 12.32
C VAL A 6 -0.26 12.71 13.65
N LYS A 7 0.58 11.94 14.35
CA LYS A 7 1.26 12.37 15.58
C LYS A 7 2.70 11.87 15.58
N SER A 8 3.61 12.64 16.14
CA SER A 8 4.95 12.17 16.50
C SER A 8 4.87 11.35 17.79
N ASN A 9 5.50 10.18 17.82
CA ASN A 9 5.68 9.37 19.02
C ASN A 9 7.18 9.20 19.29
N ASN A 10 7.73 10.11 20.09
CA ASN A 10 9.17 10.15 20.37
C ASN A 10 9.67 8.94 21.16
N TYR A 11 8.81 8.32 21.98
CA TYR A 11 9.15 7.08 22.70
C TYR A 11 9.35 5.91 21.73
N LYS A 12 8.48 5.78 20.71
CA LYS A 12 8.60 4.75 19.66
C LYS A 12 9.50 5.16 18.49
N ARG A 13 10.00 6.41 18.47
CA ARG A 13 10.75 7.02 17.37
C ARG A 13 10.07 6.84 16.00
N ALA A 14 8.76 7.10 15.96
CA ALA A 14 7.94 6.91 14.77
C ALA A 14 6.78 7.91 14.75
N PHE A 15 6.26 8.19 13.55
CA PHE A 15 4.97 8.83 13.37
C PHE A 15 3.85 7.80 13.48
N GLU A 16 2.76 8.14 14.16
CA GLU A 16 1.53 7.36 14.20
C GLU A 16 0.53 7.97 13.21
N VAL A 17 0.39 7.33 12.05
CA VAL A 17 -0.44 7.80 10.94
C VAL A 17 -1.80 7.13 11.01
N THR A 18 -2.85 7.91 11.28
CA THR A 18 -4.23 7.43 11.37
C THR A 18 -4.90 7.53 10.01
N LEU A 19 -5.27 6.39 9.44
CA LEU A 19 -6.03 6.23 8.21
C LEU A 19 -7.45 5.73 8.51
N SER A 20 -8.30 5.58 7.50
CA SER A 20 -9.64 4.99 7.68
C SER A 20 -9.61 3.53 8.15
N ARG A 21 -8.55 2.81 7.81
CA ARG A 21 -8.38 1.37 8.05
C ARG A 21 -7.52 1.01 9.27
N GLY A 22 -6.97 1.99 9.98
CA GLY A 22 -6.17 1.74 11.18
C GLY A 22 -5.14 2.84 11.49
N VAL A 23 -4.25 2.55 12.43
CA VAL A 23 -3.10 3.38 12.78
C VAL A 23 -1.84 2.66 12.36
N PHE A 24 -1.04 3.33 11.54
CA PHE A 24 0.15 2.78 10.92
C PHE A 24 1.39 3.54 11.42
N PRO A 25 2.40 2.84 11.96
CA PRO A 25 3.67 3.46 12.31
C PRO A 25 4.48 3.80 11.05
N MET A 26 5.14 4.96 11.04
CA MET A 26 6.19 5.30 10.09
C MET A 26 7.46 5.69 10.87
N PRO A 27 8.50 4.82 10.91
CA PRO A 27 9.69 5.09 11.71
C PRO A 27 10.44 6.34 11.24
N TYR A 28 11.00 7.10 12.18
CA TYR A 28 11.83 8.28 11.89
C TYR A 28 13.05 7.94 11.01
N ALA A 29 13.60 6.73 11.15
CA ALA A 29 14.73 6.27 10.34
C ALA A 29 14.37 5.97 8.87
N LYS A 30 13.08 6.03 8.50
CA LYS A 30 12.58 5.76 7.15
C LYS A 30 12.05 7.00 6.44
N VAL A 31 12.23 8.18 7.04
CA VAL A 31 11.85 9.47 6.46
C VAL A 31 13.08 10.34 6.27
N ASP A 32 12.96 11.32 5.39
CA ASP A 32 13.98 12.31 5.12
C ASP A 32 13.35 13.71 5.20
N PRO A 33 13.88 14.65 6.01
CA PRO A 33 14.99 14.50 6.96
C PRO A 33 14.65 13.63 8.19
N ALA A 34 15.54 12.71 8.56
CA ALA A 34 15.28 11.79 9.68
C ALA A 34 15.31 12.50 11.06
N PRO A 35 14.21 12.52 11.84
CA PRO A 35 14.22 13.15 13.15
C PRO A 35 15.20 12.49 14.13
N SER A 36 15.87 13.32 14.94
CA SER A 36 16.88 12.87 15.91
C SER A 36 16.65 13.46 17.31
N LYS A 37 17.50 13.12 18.28
CA LYS A 37 17.45 13.74 19.61
C LYS A 37 17.90 15.21 19.59
N ASN A 38 18.83 15.56 18.70
CA ASN A 38 19.38 16.90 18.57
C ASN A 38 18.60 17.75 17.56
N ASP A 39 17.69 17.11 16.81
CA ASP A 39 16.82 17.76 15.84
C ASP A 39 15.45 17.06 15.84
N PRO A 40 14.65 17.25 16.90
CA PRO A 40 13.37 16.59 17.09
C PRO A 40 12.27 17.20 16.21
N VAL A 41 11.18 16.46 16.04
CA VAL A 41 9.98 16.97 15.37
C VAL A 41 9.30 18.02 16.25
N VAL A 42 9.17 19.25 15.74
CA VAL A 42 8.45 20.35 16.42
C VAL A 42 7.03 20.54 15.88
N LYS A 43 6.78 20.18 14.61
CA LYS A 43 5.46 20.27 13.99
C LYS A 43 5.21 19.05 13.11
N VAL A 44 3.98 18.54 13.11
CA VAL A 44 3.54 17.49 12.19
C VAL A 44 2.04 17.60 11.93
N TYR A 45 1.63 17.49 10.68
CA TYR A 45 0.24 17.66 10.27
C TYR A 45 -0.08 16.90 8.99
N ALA A 46 -1.36 16.53 8.82
CA ALA A 46 -1.84 16.01 7.54
C ALA A 46 -1.90 17.19 6.57
N ASP A 47 -1.25 17.05 5.42
CA ASP A 47 -1.02 18.16 4.52
C ASP A 47 -2.20 18.34 3.56
N GLU A 48 -2.82 19.51 3.58
CA GLU A 48 -4.00 19.82 2.75
C GLU A 48 -3.63 20.09 1.30
N ASP A 49 -2.41 20.55 1.03
CA ASP A 49 -1.92 20.82 -0.32
C ASP A 49 -1.75 19.51 -1.11
N PHE A 50 -1.50 18.41 -0.41
CA PHE A 50 -1.50 17.05 -0.96
C PHE A 50 -2.87 16.37 -0.88
N GLY A 51 -3.97 17.10 -0.68
CA GLY A 51 -5.30 16.52 -0.55
C GLY A 51 -5.45 15.57 0.64
N ARG A 52 -4.58 15.74 1.66
CA ARG A 52 -4.40 14.85 2.81
C ARG A 52 -3.91 13.45 2.44
N GLU A 53 -3.24 13.28 1.31
CA GLU A 53 -2.59 12.02 0.93
C GLU A 53 -1.11 11.98 1.37
N ALA A 54 -0.59 13.07 1.93
CA ALA A 54 0.69 13.13 2.61
C ALA A 54 0.56 13.79 3.99
N PHE A 55 1.56 13.55 4.84
CA PHE A 55 1.78 14.37 6.02
C PHE A 55 3.12 15.07 5.92
N THR A 56 3.20 16.27 6.49
CA THR A 56 4.39 17.10 6.52
C THR A 56 4.83 17.31 7.96
N TYR A 57 6.13 17.31 8.19
CA TYR A 57 6.73 17.53 9.51
C TYR A 57 7.92 18.48 9.40
N VAL A 58 8.14 19.24 10.48
CA VAL A 58 9.21 20.22 10.61
C VAL A 58 10.04 19.85 11.83
N LEU A 59 11.36 19.86 11.68
CA LEU A 59 12.33 19.64 12.74
C LEU A 59 12.71 20.95 13.44
N GLU A 60 13.38 20.87 14.60
CA GLU A 60 13.83 22.03 15.36
C GLU A 60 14.78 22.94 14.56
N SER A 61 15.60 22.35 13.69
CA SER A 61 16.45 23.06 12.73
C SER A 61 15.69 23.86 11.67
N GLY A 62 14.37 23.67 11.56
CA GLY A 62 13.54 24.21 10.50
C GLY A 62 13.52 23.35 9.22
N ALA A 63 14.29 22.25 9.17
CA ALA A 63 14.23 21.31 8.07
C ALA A 63 12.83 20.66 7.98
N GLU A 64 12.31 20.52 6.76
CA GLU A 64 10.97 20.02 6.50
C GLU A 64 11.02 18.74 5.66
N GLY A 65 10.12 17.80 5.95
CA GLY A 65 9.90 16.61 5.14
C GLY A 65 8.43 16.28 4.97
N SER A 66 8.12 15.62 3.86
CA SER A 66 6.78 15.16 3.54
C SER A 66 6.79 13.66 3.22
N VAL A 67 5.78 12.95 3.72
CA VAL A 67 5.65 11.50 3.52
C VAL A 67 4.27 11.19 2.98
N HIS A 68 4.25 10.62 1.77
CA HIS A 68 3.02 10.16 1.14
C HIS A 68 2.46 8.92 1.83
N VAL A 69 1.14 8.77 1.86
CA VAL A 69 0.43 7.65 2.48
C VAL A 69 0.84 6.30 1.90
N ASP A 70 1.21 6.27 0.62
CA ASP A 70 1.67 5.06 -0.05
C ASP A 70 2.96 4.54 0.58
N ALA A 71 3.92 5.40 0.92
CA ALA A 71 5.15 4.99 1.61
C ALA A 71 4.86 4.40 3.01
N VAL A 72 3.84 4.94 3.70
CA VAL A 72 3.39 4.40 5.00
C VAL A 72 2.76 3.02 4.81
N LEU A 73 1.87 2.86 3.84
CA LEU A 73 1.20 1.58 3.56
C LEU A 73 2.18 0.52 3.05
N GLU A 74 3.17 0.93 2.25
CA GLU A 74 4.24 0.07 1.75
C GLU A 74 5.12 -0.44 2.88
N TYR A 75 5.59 0.46 3.76
CA TYR A 75 6.42 0.07 4.92
C TYR A 75 5.71 -0.93 5.83
N ASN A 76 4.39 -0.76 6.00
CA ASN A 76 3.58 -1.62 6.85
C ASN A 76 3.04 -2.87 6.12
N GLU A 77 3.42 -3.07 4.86
CA GLU A 77 2.95 -4.18 4.01
C GLU A 77 1.40 -4.32 4.04
N ASP A 78 0.67 -3.20 3.99
CA ASP A 78 -0.80 -3.22 4.05
C ASP A 78 -1.34 -4.14 2.94
N PRO A 79 -2.07 -5.23 3.27
CA PRO A 79 -2.39 -6.26 2.28
C PRO A 79 -3.19 -5.75 1.09
N ALA A 80 -4.09 -4.79 1.32
CA ALA A 80 -4.89 -4.21 0.24
C ALA A 80 -4.05 -3.30 -0.67
N TYR A 81 -3.15 -2.49 -0.09
CA TYR A 81 -2.20 -1.69 -0.87
C TYR A 81 -1.21 -2.58 -1.64
N MET A 82 -0.67 -3.64 -1.03
CA MET A 82 0.24 -4.59 -1.69
C MET A 82 -0.41 -5.31 -2.86
N ARG A 83 -1.66 -5.75 -2.69
CA ARG A 83 -2.46 -6.29 -3.79
C ARG A 83 -2.67 -5.27 -4.90
N ASP A 84 -3.06 -4.04 -4.56
CA ASP A 84 -3.29 -2.97 -5.54
C ASP A 84 -1.99 -2.60 -6.29
N LEU A 85 -0.84 -2.60 -5.61
CA LEU A 85 0.47 -2.38 -6.20
C LEU A 85 0.87 -3.51 -7.16
N LEU A 86 0.61 -4.77 -6.79
CA LEU A 86 0.81 -5.91 -7.67
C LEU A 86 -0.08 -5.81 -8.92
N LEU A 87 -1.37 -5.49 -8.74
CA LEU A 87 -2.30 -5.27 -9.84
C LEU A 87 -1.84 -4.16 -10.78
N TYR A 88 -1.36 -3.04 -10.22
CA TYR A 88 -0.78 -1.94 -10.99
C TYR A 88 0.40 -2.43 -11.83
N LYS A 89 1.40 -3.07 -11.21
CA LYS A 89 2.60 -3.59 -11.90
C LYS A 89 2.25 -4.56 -13.02
N LEU A 90 1.37 -5.53 -12.75
CA LEU A 90 0.91 -6.50 -13.76
C LEU A 90 0.14 -5.83 -14.91
N THR A 91 -0.62 -4.76 -14.62
CA THR A 91 -1.34 -4.02 -15.66
C THR A 91 -0.37 -3.31 -16.60
N ILE A 92 0.65 -2.65 -16.06
CA ILE A 92 1.68 -1.99 -16.86
C ILE A 92 2.40 -3.01 -17.74
N ALA A 93 2.83 -4.13 -17.16
CA ALA A 93 3.45 -5.23 -17.93
C ALA A 93 2.51 -5.77 -19.03
N ALA A 94 1.22 -5.95 -18.72
CA ALA A 94 0.24 -6.39 -19.72
C ALA A 94 0.03 -5.36 -20.85
N GLN A 95 0.05 -4.06 -20.54
CA GLN A 95 0.00 -3.01 -21.56
C GLN A 95 1.24 -3.01 -22.45
N GLU A 96 2.41 -3.23 -21.87
CA GLU A 96 3.67 -3.35 -22.61
C GLU A 96 3.69 -4.59 -23.51
N CYS A 97 3.33 -5.76 -22.96
CA CYS A 97 3.13 -7.00 -23.74
C CYS A 97 2.14 -6.78 -24.89
N MET A 98 1.00 -6.11 -24.64
CA MET A 98 0.01 -5.82 -25.69
C MET A 98 0.57 -4.95 -26.82
N LYS A 99 1.41 -3.96 -26.50
CA LYS A 99 2.05 -3.10 -27.50
C LYS A 99 3.13 -3.83 -28.30
N ALA A 100 3.85 -4.75 -27.66
CA ALA A 100 4.95 -5.49 -28.26
C ALA A 100 4.51 -6.78 -28.99
N SER A 101 3.31 -7.28 -28.69
CA SER A 101 2.84 -8.56 -29.22
C SER A 101 2.69 -8.51 -30.75
N PRO A 102 3.21 -9.51 -31.48
CA PRO A 102 2.95 -9.65 -32.92
C PRO A 102 1.55 -10.18 -33.22
N LEU A 103 0.78 -10.57 -32.19
CA LEU A 103 -0.54 -11.16 -32.34
C LEU A 103 -1.60 -10.09 -32.62
N SER A 104 -2.54 -10.42 -33.50
CA SER A 104 -3.71 -9.56 -33.71
C SER A 104 -4.59 -9.54 -32.46
N GLN A 105 -5.31 -8.44 -32.24
CA GLN A 105 -6.28 -8.32 -31.15
C GLN A 105 -7.32 -9.45 -31.13
N ARG A 106 -7.74 -9.95 -32.30
CA ARG A 106 -8.68 -11.08 -32.42
C ARG A 106 -8.06 -12.37 -31.89
N GLU A 107 -6.79 -12.61 -32.20
CA GLU A 107 -6.08 -13.80 -31.75
C GLU A 107 -5.88 -13.78 -30.23
N ILE A 108 -5.49 -12.64 -29.67
CA ILE A 108 -5.37 -12.46 -28.21
C ILE A 108 -6.72 -12.71 -27.52
N THR A 109 -7.80 -12.16 -28.08
CA THR A 109 -9.18 -12.35 -27.59
C THR A 109 -9.57 -13.83 -27.56
N ARG A 110 -9.28 -14.56 -28.65
CA ARG A 110 -9.53 -16.00 -28.78
C ARG A 110 -8.74 -16.81 -27.75
N ARG A 111 -7.44 -16.54 -27.60
CA ARG A 111 -6.54 -17.23 -26.66
C ARG A 111 -6.93 -16.98 -25.21
N ALA A 112 -7.20 -15.73 -24.84
CA ALA A 112 -7.61 -15.35 -23.50
C ALA A 112 -9.06 -15.74 -23.16
N ARG A 113 -9.83 -16.29 -24.12
CA ARG A 113 -11.24 -16.69 -23.99
C ARG A 113 -12.10 -15.60 -23.35
N THR A 114 -11.92 -14.36 -23.80
CA THR A 114 -12.60 -13.18 -23.28
C THR A 114 -13.04 -12.27 -24.42
N SER A 115 -13.67 -11.13 -24.13
CA SER A 115 -14.05 -10.16 -25.16
C SER A 115 -13.07 -8.97 -25.25
N PRO A 116 -13.02 -8.25 -26.39
CA PRO A 116 -12.15 -7.08 -26.53
C PRO A 116 -12.42 -6.00 -25.47
N ALA A 117 -13.70 -5.80 -25.12
CA ALA A 117 -14.10 -4.86 -24.07
C ALA A 117 -13.59 -5.28 -22.69
N GLN A 118 -13.58 -6.59 -22.39
CA GLN A 118 -13.01 -7.09 -21.14
C GLN A 118 -11.49 -6.94 -21.10
N ILE A 119 -10.79 -7.15 -22.22
CA ILE A 119 -9.36 -6.87 -22.32
C ILE A 119 -9.07 -5.40 -21.99
N GLN A 120 -9.81 -4.46 -22.58
CA GLN A 120 -9.63 -3.04 -22.27
C GLN A 120 -9.88 -2.73 -20.79
N ARG A 121 -10.90 -3.34 -20.17
CA ARG A 121 -11.14 -3.22 -18.73
C ARG A 121 -10.01 -3.79 -17.87
N LEU A 122 -9.35 -4.86 -18.32
CA LEU A 122 -8.18 -5.44 -17.64
C LEU A 122 -6.96 -4.54 -17.79
N LEU A 123 -6.78 -3.92 -18.95
CA LEU A 123 -5.68 -2.99 -19.23
C LEU A 123 -5.89 -1.60 -18.62
N ASP A 124 -7.10 -1.24 -18.20
CA ASP A 124 -7.36 0.03 -17.52
C ASP A 124 -6.71 0.06 -16.13
N VAL A 125 -5.67 0.89 -15.97
CA VAL A 125 -4.92 1.08 -14.72
C VAL A 125 -5.82 1.62 -13.59
N LYS A 126 -6.86 2.39 -13.91
CA LYS A 126 -7.79 2.94 -12.91
C LYS A 126 -8.73 1.88 -12.34
N ASN A 127 -8.95 0.79 -13.09
CA ASN A 127 -9.78 -0.31 -12.64
C ASN A 127 -9.05 -1.19 -11.61
N ARG A 128 -9.29 -0.93 -10.32
CA ARG A 128 -8.70 -1.70 -9.21
C ARG A 128 -9.51 -2.92 -8.78
N SER A 129 -10.71 -3.14 -9.33
CA SER A 129 -11.56 -4.30 -8.99
C SER A 129 -11.27 -5.53 -9.85
N LYS A 130 -10.38 -5.41 -10.84
CA LYS A 130 -9.97 -6.51 -11.69
C LYS A 130 -9.18 -7.58 -10.95
N SER A 131 -9.18 -8.78 -11.51
CA SER A 131 -8.55 -9.96 -10.93
C SER A 131 -7.11 -10.14 -11.41
N VAL A 132 -6.22 -10.50 -10.48
CA VAL A 132 -4.83 -10.91 -10.78
C VAL A 132 -4.83 -12.12 -11.72
N ASP A 133 -5.67 -13.11 -11.46
CA ASP A 133 -5.83 -14.31 -12.32
C ASP A 133 -6.11 -13.92 -13.77
N LYS A 134 -7.01 -12.97 -13.99
CA LYS A 134 -7.36 -12.53 -15.35
C LYS A 134 -6.23 -11.79 -16.06
N LEU A 135 -5.37 -11.09 -15.32
CA LEU A 135 -4.16 -10.48 -15.89
C LEU A 135 -3.13 -11.54 -16.26
N VAL A 136 -2.92 -12.56 -15.42
CA VAL A 136 -2.01 -13.67 -15.71
C VAL A 136 -2.48 -14.45 -16.95
N VAL A 137 -3.77 -14.75 -17.06
CA VAL A 137 -4.35 -15.40 -18.26
C VAL A 137 -4.15 -14.54 -19.52
N LEU A 138 -4.33 -13.22 -19.41
CA LEU A 138 -4.12 -12.30 -20.53
C LEU A 138 -2.65 -12.25 -20.96
N LEU A 139 -1.72 -12.19 -20.01
CA LEU A 139 -0.27 -12.23 -20.27
C LEU A 139 0.14 -13.51 -20.98
N GLY A 140 -0.30 -14.68 -20.49
CA GLY A 140 -0.05 -15.96 -21.15
C GLY A 140 -0.66 -16.05 -22.55
N ALA A 141 -1.81 -15.43 -22.79
CA ALA A 141 -2.40 -15.36 -24.13
C ALA A 141 -1.59 -14.53 -25.13
N MET A 142 -0.70 -13.65 -24.64
CA MET A 142 0.23 -12.85 -25.44
C MET A 142 1.63 -13.47 -25.50
N ASP A 143 1.78 -14.74 -25.11
CA ASP A 143 3.04 -15.49 -25.05
C ASP A 143 4.06 -14.88 -24.06
N CYS A 144 3.60 -14.12 -23.05
CA CYS A 144 4.44 -13.62 -21.97
C CYS A 144 4.60 -14.68 -20.87
N GLU A 145 5.83 -14.98 -20.48
CA GLU A 145 6.14 -15.84 -19.34
C GLU A 145 5.96 -15.07 -18.02
N VAL A 146 5.28 -15.67 -17.04
CA VAL A 146 5.00 -15.04 -15.75
C VAL A 146 5.57 -15.88 -14.62
N GLU A 147 6.61 -15.38 -13.97
CA GLU A 147 7.20 -15.98 -12.77
C GLU A 147 6.66 -15.29 -11.50
N VAL A 148 6.27 -16.10 -10.51
CA VAL A 148 5.80 -15.59 -9.20
C VAL A 148 6.72 -16.10 -8.11
N THR A 149 7.50 -15.20 -7.52
CA THR A 149 8.37 -15.52 -6.39
C THR A 149 7.71 -15.12 -5.07
N VAL A 150 7.55 -16.06 -4.15
CA VAL A 150 7.11 -15.80 -2.77
C VAL A 150 8.33 -15.81 -1.86
N ARG A 151 8.49 -14.74 -1.06
CA ARG A 151 9.60 -14.59 -0.11
C ARG A 151 9.06 -14.44 1.32
N PRO A 152 9.77 -14.92 2.33
CA PRO A 152 9.41 -14.66 3.72
C PRO A 152 9.44 -13.15 3.98
N ALA A 153 8.40 -12.63 4.63
CA ALA A 153 8.32 -11.21 4.98
C ALA A 153 9.46 -10.84 5.94
N SER A 154 10.24 -9.83 5.59
CA SER A 154 11.17 -9.21 6.53
C SER A 154 10.37 -8.34 7.48
N ARG A 155 9.83 -8.93 8.56
CA ARG A 155 9.11 -8.17 9.59
C ARG A 155 10.05 -7.14 10.23
N GLY A 156 10.11 -5.93 9.66
CA GLY A 156 10.69 -4.76 10.31
C GLY A 156 9.89 -4.48 11.57
N GLY A 157 10.53 -4.64 12.74
CA GLY A 157 9.86 -4.78 14.02
C GLY A 157 8.92 -3.63 14.39
N VAL A 158 7.62 -3.89 14.34
CA VAL A 158 6.65 -3.25 15.24
C VAL A 158 5.67 -4.34 15.71
N LYS A 159 5.73 -4.69 17.00
CA LYS A 159 4.67 -5.48 17.65
C LYS A 159 3.39 -4.66 17.63
N HIS A 160 2.36 -5.11 16.93
CA HIS A 160 1.01 -4.61 17.18
C HIS A 160 0.67 -4.86 18.66
N PRO A 161 0.20 -3.85 19.42
CA PRO A 161 -0.37 -4.13 20.72
C PRO A 161 -1.58 -5.04 20.51
N ALA A 162 -1.54 -6.21 21.14
CA ALA A 162 -2.63 -7.15 21.14
C ALA A 162 -3.91 -6.41 21.56
N ARG A 163 -4.95 -6.54 20.74
CA ARG A 163 -6.29 -6.04 21.06
C ARG A 163 -6.70 -6.70 22.37
N ALA A 164 -6.82 -5.92 23.44
CA ALA A 164 -7.26 -6.39 24.73
C ALA A 164 -8.60 -7.12 24.55
N GLN A 165 -8.59 -8.43 24.79
CA GLN A 165 -9.82 -9.18 24.96
C GLN A 165 -10.45 -8.67 26.26
N SER A 166 -11.59 -8.01 26.14
CA SER A 166 -12.45 -7.68 27.27
C SER A 166 -12.88 -8.99 27.93
N GLY A 167 -12.28 -9.33 29.06
CA GLY A 167 -12.73 -10.41 29.92
C GLY A 167 -14.13 -10.14 30.42
N SER A 168 -15.07 -10.99 30.03
CA SER A 168 -16.37 -11.13 30.68
C SER A 168 -16.19 -12.14 31.82
N THR A 169 -15.90 -11.65 33.02
CA THR A 169 -16.03 -12.42 34.25
C THR A 169 -17.49 -12.39 34.70
N ALA A 170 -18.28 -13.35 34.21
CA ALA A 170 -19.58 -13.65 34.82
C ALA A 170 -19.34 -14.50 36.08
N ARG A 171 -19.48 -13.84 37.23
CA ARG A 171 -19.51 -14.39 38.58
C ARG A 171 -20.84 -15.11 38.75
N ALA A 172 -20.82 -16.44 38.91
CA ALA A 172 -21.97 -17.20 39.37
C ALA A 172 -21.79 -17.50 40.86
N THR A 173 -22.62 -16.88 41.69
CA THR A 173 -22.82 -17.18 43.11
C THR A 173 -24.32 -17.32 43.34
N HIS A 174 -24.68 -18.26 44.22
CA HIS A 174 -26.01 -18.62 44.74
C HIS A 174 -26.81 -19.58 43.84
N THR A 175 -27.38 -20.69 44.31
CA THR A 175 -27.51 -21.30 45.65
C THR A 175 -27.86 -22.76 45.43
#